data_AF-A9X6Q9-F1
#
_entry.id   AF-A9X6Q9-F1
#
_cell.length_a   1.000
_cell.length_b   1.000
_cell.length_c   1.000
_cell.angle_alpha   90.00
_cell.angle_beta   90.00
_cell.angle_gamma   90.00
#
_symmetry.space_group_name_H-M   'P 1'
#
loop_
_entity.id
_entity.type
_entity.pdbx_description
1 polymer ?
#
loop_
_entity_poly.entity_id
_entity_poly.type
_entity_poly.pdbx_seq_one_letter_code
_entity_poly.pdbx_strand_id
1 'polypeptide(L)'
;ELQAERGLGDKSYAPWQVDCPTNVTWIRNATSGLGSGERAYIEAREKLVQPAIEHMMAARGLETPPRTPVIGVALAGGGYRAMLTGLGGIMSMMNESTEASESETGGWLEGVSYWSGLSGGSWATGTFMSNGGQLPTSLLENLWNIDSNLIFPDDDK
;
A
#
# COMPACT_ATOMS: atom_id res chain seq x y z
N GLU A 1 -9.61 19.49 28.24
CA GLU A 1 -9.81 18.03 28.30
C GLU A 1 -11.28 17.75 28.48
N LEU A 2 -11.92 17.13 27.49
CA LEU A 2 -13.26 16.56 27.63
C LEU A 2 -13.23 15.22 26.90
N GLN A 3 -12.42 14.30 27.40
CA GLN A 3 -12.60 12.90 27.05
C GLN A 3 -13.76 12.41 27.89
N ALA A 4 -14.80 11.93 27.22
CA ALA A 4 -15.89 11.26 27.87
C ALA A 4 -15.31 9.98 28.52
N GLU A 5 -14.99 10.06 29.80
CA GLU A 5 -14.48 8.93 30.58
C GLU A 5 -15.62 7.92 30.72
N ARG A 6 -15.52 6.80 30.00
CA ARG A 6 -16.32 5.63 30.33
C ARG A 6 -15.92 5.18 31.72
N GLY A 7 -16.89 4.97 32.60
CA GLY A 7 -16.62 4.31 33.87
C GLY A 7 -15.91 2.98 33.60
N LEU A 8 -14.75 2.78 34.25
CA LEU A 8 -13.99 1.52 34.20
C LEU A 8 -14.93 0.35 34.52
N GLY A 9 -15.38 -0.37 33.50
CA GLY A 9 -16.30 -1.52 33.64
C GLY A 9 -17.54 -1.51 32.74
N ASP A 10 -17.85 -0.41 32.05
CA ASP A 10 -18.95 -0.41 31.07
C ASP A 10 -18.55 -1.17 29.79
N LYS A 11 -19.17 -2.35 29.61
CA LYS A 11 -18.99 -3.24 28.46
C LYS A 11 -20.06 -3.06 27.38
N SER A 12 -20.98 -2.10 27.52
CA SER A 12 -22.01 -1.90 26.50
C SER A 12 -21.38 -1.33 25.22
N TYR A 13 -21.77 -1.82 24.04
CA TYR A 13 -21.34 -1.23 22.76
C TYR A 13 -22.30 -0.11 22.30
N ALA A 14 -23.18 0.35 23.19
CA ALA A 14 -24.19 1.34 22.86
C ALA A 14 -23.53 2.72 22.71
N PRO A 15 -23.77 3.44 21.59
CA PRO A 15 -23.28 4.81 21.45
C PRO A 15 -24.01 5.75 22.41
N TRP A 16 -23.32 6.81 22.84
CA TRP A 16 -23.90 7.91 23.62
C TRP A 16 -23.99 9.21 22.82
N GLN A 17 -24.86 10.11 23.27
CA GLN A 17 -24.96 11.44 22.69
C GLN A 17 -23.77 12.30 23.13
N VAL A 18 -23.10 12.93 22.16
CA VAL A 18 -22.04 13.91 22.38
C VAL A 18 -22.34 15.15 21.54
N ASP A 19 -21.87 16.31 22.00
CA ASP A 19 -22.00 17.54 21.21
C ASP A 19 -21.14 17.46 19.96
N CYS A 20 -21.69 17.93 18.84
CA CYS A 20 -20.94 18.00 17.59
C CYS A 20 -19.75 18.97 17.75
N PRO A 21 -18.51 18.55 17.45
CA PRO A 21 -17.37 19.44 17.53
C PRO A 21 -17.51 20.58 16.51
N THR A 22 -17.31 21.82 16.95
CA THR A 22 -17.48 23.03 16.13
C THR A 22 -16.26 23.37 15.27
N ASN A 23 -15.10 22.78 15.57
CA ASN A 23 -13.82 23.05 14.88
C ASN A 23 -13.36 21.86 14.02
N VAL A 24 -14.30 21.04 13.51
CA VAL A 24 -13.97 19.87 12.68
C VAL A 24 -14.80 19.91 11.39
N THR A 25 -14.10 19.93 10.26
CA THR A 25 -14.70 19.77 8.94
C THR A 25 -14.54 18.32 8.49
N TRP A 26 -15.63 17.56 8.53
CA TRP A 26 -15.63 16.12 8.20
C TRP A 26 -15.63 15.84 6.70
N ILE A 27 -16.15 16.77 5.90
CA ILE A 27 -16.34 16.59 4.45
C ILE A 27 -15.48 17.60 3.71
N ARG A 28 -14.63 17.11 2.82
CA ARG A 28 -13.85 17.96 1.91
C ARG A 28 -14.54 18.06 0.56
N ASN A 29 -14.64 19.27 0.02
CA ASN A 29 -15.03 19.45 -1.38
C ASN A 29 -13.94 18.90 -2.31
N ALA A 30 -14.31 18.01 -3.22
CA ALA A 30 -13.38 17.38 -4.17
C ALA A 30 -13.04 18.26 -5.39
N THR A 31 -13.74 19.37 -5.62
CA THR A 31 -13.50 20.23 -6.81
C THR A 31 -12.19 21.01 -6.76
N SER A 32 -11.57 21.13 -5.59
CA SER A 32 -10.28 21.83 -5.40
C SER A 32 -9.05 20.96 -5.65
N GLY A 33 -9.22 19.76 -6.22
CA GLY A 33 -8.13 18.84 -6.54
C GLY A 33 -7.75 17.91 -5.39
N LEU A 34 -6.48 17.50 -5.32
CA LEU A 34 -5.96 16.57 -4.32
C LEU A 34 -6.09 17.11 -2.89
N GLY A 35 -6.24 16.20 -1.93
CA GLY A 35 -6.17 16.57 -0.52
C GLY A 35 -4.82 17.18 -0.16
N SER A 36 -4.77 18.03 0.88
CA SER A 36 -3.50 18.62 1.34
C SER A 36 -2.46 17.56 1.73
N GLY A 37 -2.89 16.48 2.39
CA GLY A 37 -2.03 15.36 2.76
C GLY A 37 -1.46 14.62 1.55
N GLU A 38 -2.29 14.35 0.54
CA GLU A 38 -1.84 13.67 -0.69
C GLU A 38 -0.89 14.54 -1.50
N ARG A 39 -1.18 15.84 -1.62
CA ARG A 39 -0.27 16.79 -2.27
C ARG A 39 1.09 16.86 -1.56
N ALA A 40 1.10 16.92 -0.23
CA ALA A 40 2.34 16.90 0.54
C ALA A 40 3.10 15.57 0.39
N TYR A 41 2.39 14.44 0.33
CA TYR A 41 2.98 13.13 0.06
C TYR A 41 3.63 13.10 -1.32
N ILE A 42 2.95 13.55 -2.38
CA ILE A 42 3.50 13.52 -3.74
C ILE A 42 4.75 14.41 -3.86
N GLU A 43 4.73 15.61 -3.28
CA GLU A 43 5.91 16.49 -3.25
C GLU A 43 7.11 15.86 -2.52
N ALA A 44 6.85 15.14 -1.42
CA ALA A 44 7.89 14.41 -0.70
C ALA A 44 8.38 13.17 -1.47
N ARG A 45 7.45 12.44 -2.11
CA ARG A 45 7.73 11.19 -2.85
C ARG A 45 8.50 11.45 -4.15
N GLU A 46 8.24 12.56 -4.83
CA GLU A 46 8.95 12.96 -6.06
C GLU A 46 10.47 13.02 -5.85
N LYS A 47 10.91 13.46 -4.67
CA LYS A 47 12.34 13.52 -4.28
C LYS A 47 13.00 12.14 -4.19
N LEU A 48 12.23 11.07 -4.06
CA LEU A 48 12.69 9.68 -4.05
C LEU A 48 12.51 9.03 -5.42
N VAL A 49 11.39 9.31 -6.09
CA VAL A 49 11.04 8.73 -7.40
C VAL A 49 11.97 9.22 -8.50
N GLN A 50 12.29 10.51 -8.52
CA GLN A 50 13.17 11.08 -9.55
C GLN A 50 14.54 10.37 -9.63
N PRO A 51 15.33 10.28 -8.55
CA PRO A 51 16.62 9.60 -8.60
C PRO A 51 16.49 8.10 -8.89
N ALA A 52 15.41 7.44 -8.44
CA ALA A 52 15.16 6.04 -8.76
C ALA A 52 14.97 5.84 -10.27
N ILE A 53 14.16 6.68 -10.91
CA ILE A 53 13.93 6.62 -12.36
C ILE A 53 15.20 6.96 -13.13
N GLU A 54 15.93 8.01 -12.75
CA GLU A 54 17.21 8.35 -13.36
C GLU A 54 18.20 7.18 -13.31
N HIS A 55 18.29 6.51 -12.16
CA HIS A 55 19.11 5.32 -12.01
C HIS A 55 18.67 4.18 -12.93
N MET A 56 17.38 3.85 -12.95
CA MET A 56 16.85 2.76 -13.78
C MET A 56 17.00 3.03 -15.28
N MET A 57 16.85 4.28 -15.72
CA MET A 57 17.04 4.67 -17.12
C MET A 57 18.52 4.58 -17.51
N ALA A 58 19.42 5.13 -16.69
CA ALA A 58 20.85 5.10 -16.93
C ALA A 58 21.41 3.66 -16.98
N ALA A 59 20.93 2.77 -16.10
CA ALA A 59 21.30 1.36 -16.08
C ALA A 59 20.97 0.63 -17.40
N ARG A 60 20.01 1.15 -18.18
CA ARG A 60 19.58 0.60 -19.47
C ARG A 60 20.07 1.39 -20.68
N GLY A 61 20.91 2.41 -20.46
CA GLY A 61 21.37 3.30 -21.53
C GLY A 61 20.25 4.12 -22.16
N LEU A 62 19.16 4.36 -21.42
CA LEU A 62 18.02 5.16 -21.87
C LEU A 62 18.15 6.60 -21.39
N GLU A 63 17.62 7.54 -22.17
CA GLU A 63 17.60 8.95 -21.79
C GLU A 63 16.59 9.21 -20.66
N THR A 64 17.00 9.99 -19.66
CA THR A 64 16.11 10.43 -18.59
C THR A 64 14.97 11.27 -19.17
N PRO A 65 13.70 10.97 -18.83
CA PRO A 65 12.57 11.79 -19.26
C PRO A 65 12.72 13.25 -18.80
N PRO A 66 12.35 14.25 -19.62
CA PRO A 66 12.47 15.66 -19.27
C PRO A 66 11.56 16.10 -18.10
N ARG A 67 10.63 15.22 -17.68
CA ARG A 67 9.77 15.38 -16.51
C ARG A 67 9.66 14.04 -15.81
N THR A 68 9.77 14.03 -14.48
CA THR A 68 9.57 12.84 -13.66
C THR A 68 8.16 12.28 -13.88
N PRO A 69 8.00 11.05 -14.37
CA PRO A 69 6.68 10.47 -14.57
C PRO A 69 6.08 10.04 -13.23
N VAL A 70 4.75 10.10 -13.15
CA VAL A 70 3.99 9.58 -12.02
C VAL A 70 3.58 8.15 -12.35
N ILE A 71 4.24 7.18 -11.73
CA ILE A 71 4.00 5.75 -11.98
C ILE A 71 3.03 5.21 -10.94
N GLY A 72 2.06 4.42 -11.39
CA GLY A 72 1.07 3.78 -10.53
C GLY A 72 1.02 2.28 -10.75
N VAL A 73 0.83 1.52 -9.67
CA VAL A 73 0.50 0.10 -9.71
C VAL A 73 -0.98 -0.09 -9.35
N ALA A 74 -1.65 -0.99 -10.07
CA ALA A 74 -3.03 -1.36 -9.81
C ALA A 74 -3.17 -2.89 -9.76
N LEU A 75 -3.54 -3.41 -8.59
CA LEU A 75 -3.75 -4.84 -8.37
C LEU A 75 -5.24 -5.19 -8.49
N ALA A 76 -5.57 -6.09 -9.41
CA ALA A 76 -6.93 -6.51 -9.69
C ALA A 76 -7.56 -7.33 -8.54
N GLY A 77 -8.87 -7.60 -8.65
CA GLY A 77 -9.58 -8.52 -7.77
C GLY A 77 -9.47 -9.99 -8.18
N GLY A 78 -9.78 -10.90 -7.26
CA GLY A 78 -9.75 -12.34 -7.52
C GLY A 78 -9.23 -13.21 -6.37
N GLY A 79 -9.52 -12.85 -5.12
CA GLY A 79 -9.12 -13.61 -3.94
C GLY A 79 -7.60 -13.81 -3.83
N TYR A 80 -7.18 -14.96 -3.27
CA TYR A 80 -5.76 -15.29 -3.12
C TYR A 80 -4.99 -15.30 -4.44
N ARG A 81 -5.61 -15.70 -5.56
CA ARG A 81 -4.95 -15.66 -6.86
C ARG A 81 -4.48 -14.25 -7.19
N ALA A 82 -5.37 -13.27 -7.08
CA ALA A 82 -5.02 -11.88 -7.37
C ALA A 82 -4.01 -11.31 -6.35
N MET A 83 -4.13 -11.70 -5.07
CA MET A 83 -3.17 -11.31 -4.04
C MET A 83 -1.76 -11.81 -4.35
N LEU A 84 -1.61 -13.13 -4.57
CA LEU A 84 -0.33 -13.79 -4.80
C LEU A 84 0.31 -13.36 -6.12
N THR A 85 -0.46 -13.36 -7.22
CA THR A 85 0.07 -12.91 -8.52
C THR A 85 0.40 -11.42 -8.50
N GLY A 86 -0.43 -10.60 -7.84
CA GLY A 86 -0.19 -9.17 -7.71
C GLY A 86 1.10 -8.87 -6.96
N LEU A 87 1.31 -9.49 -5.80
CA LEU A 87 2.54 -9.32 -5.04
C LEU A 87 3.75 -9.98 -5.70
N GLY A 88 3.59 -11.10 -6.42
CA GLY A 88 4.67 -11.64 -7.26
C GLY A 88 5.15 -10.64 -8.31
N GLY A 89 4.24 -9.92 -8.96
CA GLY A 89 4.59 -8.83 -9.88
C GLY A 89 5.21 -7.61 -9.20
N ILE A 90 4.87 -7.35 -7.93
CA ILE A 90 5.58 -6.34 -7.14
C ILE A 90 7.00 -6.80 -6.82
N MET A 91 7.18 -8.06 -6.41
CA MET A 91 8.48 -8.64 -6.10
C MET A 91 9.45 -8.54 -7.27
N SER A 92 8.97 -8.64 -8.52
CA SER A 92 9.82 -8.46 -9.71
C SER A 92 10.34 -7.03 -9.89
N MET A 93 9.85 -6.05 -9.13
CA MET A 93 10.32 -4.65 -9.17
C MET A 93 11.09 -4.24 -7.91
N MET A 94 11.12 -5.07 -6.88
CA MET A 94 11.77 -4.77 -5.59
C MET A 94 13.29 -4.90 -5.70
N ASN A 95 14.02 -3.96 -5.10
CA ASN A 95 15.49 -4.00 -5.08
C ASN A 95 16.04 -5.15 -4.21
N GLU A 96 15.28 -5.59 -3.21
CA GLU A 96 15.63 -6.69 -2.30
C GLU A 96 15.47 -8.08 -2.93
N SER A 97 14.80 -8.17 -4.08
CA SER A 97 14.53 -9.43 -4.77
C SER A 97 15.73 -9.82 -5.63
N THR A 98 16.30 -11.01 -5.36
CA THR A 98 17.45 -11.52 -6.14
C THR A 98 17.04 -11.78 -7.59
N GLU A 99 15.88 -12.38 -7.81
CA GLU A 99 15.34 -12.65 -9.14
C GLU A 99 15.06 -11.36 -9.92
N ALA A 100 14.60 -10.30 -9.24
CA ALA A 100 14.39 -9.00 -9.87
C ALA A 100 15.72 -8.32 -10.25
N SER A 101 16.75 -8.46 -9.40
CA SER A 101 18.09 -7.96 -9.68
C SER A 101 18.70 -8.67 -10.90
N GLU A 102 18.62 -10.00 -10.94
CA GLU A 102 19.07 -10.81 -12.07
C GLU A 102 18.29 -10.53 -13.36
N SER A 103 16.99 -10.26 -13.22
CA SER A 103 16.10 -9.87 -14.33
C SER A 103 16.19 -8.39 -14.68
N GLU A 104 17.08 -7.63 -14.02
CA GLU A 104 17.35 -6.23 -14.32
C GLU A 104 16.16 -5.27 -14.10
N THR A 105 15.17 -5.72 -13.34
CA THR A 105 13.92 -5.01 -13.02
C THR A 105 13.82 -4.56 -11.56
N GLY A 106 14.71 -5.04 -10.68
CA GLY A 106 14.80 -4.56 -9.30
C GLY A 106 15.13 -3.07 -9.24
N GLY A 107 14.44 -2.32 -8.37
CA GLY A 107 14.60 -0.87 -8.23
C GLY A 107 13.46 -0.05 -8.88
N TRP A 108 12.58 -0.68 -9.66
CA TRP A 108 11.45 0.02 -10.27
C TRP A 108 10.34 0.35 -9.26
N LEU A 109 10.23 -0.38 -8.14
CA LEU A 109 9.20 -0.10 -7.13
C LEU A 109 9.42 1.26 -6.45
N GLU A 110 10.67 1.69 -6.30
CA GLU A 110 11.07 2.98 -5.76
C GLU A 110 10.58 4.14 -6.64
N GLY A 111 10.43 3.89 -7.95
CA GLY A 111 9.85 4.81 -8.92
C GLY A 111 8.32 4.91 -8.88
N VAL A 112 7.63 4.08 -8.08
CA VAL A 112 6.16 4.09 -7.98
C VAL A 112 5.69 5.18 -7.01
N SER A 113 4.72 5.98 -7.46
CA SER A 113 4.07 7.05 -6.68
C SER A 113 2.72 6.64 -6.11
N TYR A 114 1.96 5.83 -6.85
CA TYR A 114 0.63 5.36 -6.44
C TYR A 114 0.53 3.84 -6.45
N TRP A 115 -0.21 3.31 -5.48
CA TRP A 115 -0.56 1.90 -5.43
C TRP A 115 -2.05 1.79 -5.11
N SER A 116 -2.78 1.04 -5.94
CA SER A 116 -4.18 0.71 -5.71
C SER A 116 -4.42 -0.80 -5.77
N GLY A 117 -5.44 -1.28 -5.06
CA GLY A 117 -5.83 -2.68 -5.07
C GLY A 117 -7.31 -2.85 -4.75
N LEU A 118 -7.97 -3.78 -5.44
CA LEU A 118 -9.39 -4.10 -5.26
C LEU A 118 -9.57 -5.57 -4.88
N SER A 119 -10.48 -5.90 -3.94
CA SER A 119 -10.79 -7.29 -3.56
C SER A 119 -9.51 -8.07 -3.17
N GLY A 120 -9.16 -9.17 -3.84
CA GLY A 120 -7.87 -9.87 -3.60
C GLY A 120 -6.64 -8.97 -3.71
N GLY A 121 -6.63 -8.02 -4.64
CA GLY A 121 -5.58 -6.99 -4.74
C GLY A 121 -5.56 -6.03 -3.56
N SER A 122 -6.70 -5.81 -2.89
CA SER A 122 -6.74 -5.01 -1.65
C SER A 122 -6.12 -5.76 -0.46
N TRP A 123 -6.22 -7.10 -0.43
CA TRP A 123 -5.50 -7.92 0.55
C TRP A 123 -3.99 -7.80 0.34
N ALA A 124 -3.53 -7.86 -0.92
CA ALA A 124 -2.14 -7.64 -1.28
C ALA A 124 -1.63 -6.26 -0.84
N THR A 125 -2.36 -5.19 -1.18
CA THR A 125 -2.01 -3.83 -0.76
C THR A 125 -1.96 -3.71 0.77
N GLY A 126 -3.00 -4.19 1.46
CA GLY A 126 -3.10 -4.10 2.91
C GLY A 126 -1.98 -4.85 3.61
N THR A 127 -1.79 -6.13 3.30
CA THR A 127 -0.76 -6.95 3.94
C THR A 127 0.65 -6.43 3.67
N PHE A 128 0.94 -5.93 2.46
CA PHE A 128 2.26 -5.40 2.13
C PHE A 128 2.54 -4.12 2.93
N MET A 129 1.62 -3.15 2.88
CA MET A 129 1.80 -1.85 3.54
C MET A 129 1.81 -1.97 5.06
N SER A 130 0.96 -2.82 5.63
CA SER A 130 0.89 -3.02 7.09
C SER A 130 2.09 -3.76 7.67
N ASN A 131 2.85 -4.49 6.85
CA ASN A 131 4.03 -5.25 7.29
C ASN A 131 5.34 -4.63 6.79
N GLY A 132 5.34 -3.32 6.53
CA GLY A 132 6.57 -2.58 6.20
C GLY A 132 7.16 -2.88 4.82
N GLY A 133 6.37 -3.41 3.90
CA GLY A 133 6.80 -3.66 2.52
C GLY A 133 7.82 -4.79 2.36
N GLN A 134 7.74 -5.82 3.22
CA GLN A 134 8.60 -7.01 3.11
C GLN A 134 8.44 -7.74 1.78
N LEU A 135 9.46 -8.53 1.41
CA LEU A 135 9.39 -9.41 0.26
C LEU A 135 8.15 -10.32 0.35
N PRO A 136 7.40 -10.50 -0.74
CA PRO A 136 6.23 -11.37 -0.76
C PRO A 136 6.50 -12.81 -0.33
N THR A 137 7.70 -13.33 -0.59
CA THR A 137 8.14 -14.65 -0.10
C THR A 137 8.25 -14.67 1.43
N SER A 138 8.76 -13.60 2.05
CA SER A 138 8.80 -13.48 3.52
C SER A 138 7.40 -13.43 4.12
N LEU A 139 6.44 -12.75 3.48
CA LEU A 139 5.05 -12.74 3.92
C LEU A 139 4.40 -14.13 3.79
N LEU A 140 4.70 -14.83 2.70
CA LEU A 140 4.23 -16.19 2.46
C LEU A 140 4.75 -17.17 3.51
N GLU A 141 6.03 -17.11 3.87
CA GLU A 141 6.66 -18.04 4.80
C GLU A 141 6.34 -17.75 6.27
N ASN A 142 6.18 -16.48 6.64
CA ASN A 142 6.16 -16.06 8.04
C ASN A 142 4.81 -15.51 8.52
N LEU A 143 3.89 -15.16 7.61
CA LEU A 143 2.65 -14.47 7.98
C LEU A 143 1.40 -15.17 7.43
N TRP A 144 1.35 -15.48 6.14
CA TRP A 144 0.13 -15.97 5.53
C TRP A 144 -0.08 -17.47 5.77
N ASN A 145 -1.28 -17.82 6.23
CA ASN A 145 -1.72 -19.20 6.33
C ASN A 145 -2.46 -19.62 5.05
N ILE A 146 -1.73 -19.74 3.93
CA ILE A 146 -2.35 -20.06 2.63
C ILE A 146 -2.67 -21.54 2.43
N ASP A 147 -2.13 -22.41 3.29
CA ASP A 147 -2.40 -23.85 3.28
C ASP A 147 -3.81 -24.15 3.81
N SER A 148 -4.36 -23.27 4.66
CA SER A 148 -5.74 -23.34 5.10
C SER A 148 -6.69 -22.85 3.99
N ASN A 149 -7.80 -23.56 3.82
CA ASN A 149 -8.77 -23.23 2.80
C ASN A 149 -9.56 -21.97 3.17
N LEU A 150 -9.54 -20.98 2.28
CA LEU A 150 -10.21 -19.69 2.48
C LEU A 150 -11.72 -19.79 2.76
N ILE A 151 -12.40 -20.81 2.22
CA ILE A 151 -13.86 -20.98 2.32
C ILE A 151 -14.22 -22.00 3.40
N PHE A 152 -13.39 -23.02 3.59
CA PHE A 152 -13.60 -24.11 4.54
C PHE A 152 -12.32 -24.38 5.33
N PRO A 153 -11.90 -23.44 6.21
CA PRO A 153 -10.67 -23.61 6.96
C PRO A 153 -10.76 -24.87 7.84
N ASP A 154 -9.75 -25.72 7.76
CA ASP A 154 -9.66 -26.96 8.55
C ASP A 154 -8.95 -26.72 9.89
N ASP A 155 -8.37 -25.53 10.08
CA ASP A 155 -7.84 -25.04 11.33
C ASP A 155 -8.78 -24.02 11.99
N ASP A 156 -8.84 -24.01 13.32
CA ASP A 156 -9.64 -23.04 14.11
C ASP A 156 -9.02 -21.62 14.09
N LYS A 157 -8.41 -21.21 12.97
CA LYS A 157 -7.68 -19.95 12.80
C LYS A 157 -8.36 -19.02 11.81
#